data_AF-A0A0S8F0I6-F1
#
_entry.id   AF-A0A0S8F0I6-F1
#
_cell.length_a   1.000
_cell.length_b   1.000
_cell.length_c   1.000
_cell.angle_alpha   90.00
_cell.angle_beta   90.00
_cell.angle_gamma   90.00
#
_symmetry.space_group_name_H-M   'P 1'
#
loop_
_entity.id
_entity.type
_entity.pdbx_description
1 polymer ?
#
loop_
_entity_poly.entity_id
_entity_poly.type
_entity_poly.pdbx_seq_one_letter_code
_entity_poly.pdbx_strand_id
1 'polypeptide(L)'
;MNHGYTGFVELALAGGWGAQMFIDLVIALLLFTTWMISDARVRGIPAAPYVITILTLGSIGALAYLVHRTLKEGSPARRQAPYSAAAR
;
A
#
# COMPACT_ATOMS: atom_id res chain seq x y z
N MET A 1 4.88 -20.40 23.27
CA MET A 1 4.38 -19.72 22.05
C MET A 1 3.61 -18.48 22.47
N ASN A 2 4.32 -17.37 22.74
CA ASN A 2 3.72 -16.07 23.11
C ASN A 2 4.46 -14.97 22.34
N HIS A 3 4.44 -15.08 21.01
CA HIS A 3 4.94 -14.01 20.16
C HIS A 3 3.72 -13.16 19.79
N GLY A 4 3.48 -12.10 20.57
CA GLY A 4 2.50 -11.08 20.22
C GLY A 4 2.89 -10.35 18.93
N TYR A 5 2.16 -9.28 18.58
CA TYR A 5 2.44 -8.43 17.40
C TYR A 5 3.91 -7.96 17.27
N THR A 6 4.67 -7.96 18.36
CA THR A 6 6.09 -7.58 18.43
C THR A 6 7.06 -8.70 18.07
N GLY A 7 6.63 -9.97 18.02
CA GLY A 7 7.50 -11.11 17.73
C GLY A 7 8.10 -11.08 16.34
N PHE A 8 7.48 -10.38 15.39
CA PHE A 8 8.05 -10.12 14.07
C PHE A 8 9.28 -9.21 14.14
N VAL A 9 9.27 -8.21 15.02
CA VAL A 9 10.42 -7.32 15.25
C VAL A 9 11.54 -8.08 15.95
N GLU A 10 11.20 -8.90 16.93
CA GLU A 10 12.16 -9.73 17.65
C GLU A 10 12.82 -10.78 16.72
N LEU A 11 12.05 -11.40 15.84
CA LEU A 11 12.54 -12.32 14.80
C LEU A 11 13.36 -11.60 13.72
N ALA A 12 12.99 -10.36 13.36
CA ALA A 12 13.78 -9.53 12.45
C ALA A 12 15.13 -9.16 13.06
N LEU A 13 15.17 -8.87 14.36
CA LEU A 13 16.40 -8.52 15.10
C LEU A 13 17.26 -9.74 15.44
N ALA A 14 16.68 -10.95 15.46
CA ALA A 14 17.40 -12.20 15.62
C ALA A 14 18.31 -12.55 14.41
N GLY A 15 18.20 -11.80 13.31
CA GLY A 15 19.06 -11.94 12.12
C GLY A 15 18.56 -12.97 11.11
N GLY A 16 19.39 -13.23 10.09
CA GLY A 16 19.10 -14.20 9.04
C GLY A 16 17.91 -13.80 8.14
N TRP A 17 17.02 -14.75 7.86
CA TRP A 17 15.89 -14.56 6.94
C TRP A 17 14.83 -13.57 7.46
N GLY A 18 14.64 -13.46 8.77
CA GLY A 18 13.70 -12.51 9.37
C GLY A 18 14.13 -11.06 9.14
N ALA A 19 15.42 -10.78 9.32
CA ALA A 19 16.00 -9.47 9.03
C ALA A 19 15.86 -9.09 7.56
N GLN A 20 16.13 -10.05 6.65
CA GLN A 20 16.00 -9.83 5.21
C GLN A 20 14.56 -9.47 4.81
N MET A 21 13.56 -10.20 5.32
CA MET A 21 12.15 -9.91 5.05
C MET A 21 11.73 -8.54 5.59
N PHE A 22 12.25 -8.14 6.76
CA PHE A 22 11.98 -6.82 7.32
C PHE A 22 12.60 -5.70 6.47
N ILE A 23 13.85 -5.86 6.07
CA ILE A 23 14.55 -4.90 5.20
C ILE A 23 13.82 -4.77 3.86
N ASP A 24 13.41 -5.89 3.25
CA ASP A 24 12.65 -5.89 2.00
C ASP A 24 11.33 -5.13 2.14
N LEU A 25 10.60 -5.35 3.24
CA LEU A 25 9.39 -4.59 3.57
C LEU A 25 9.68 -3.09 3.71
N VAL A 26 10.74 -2.69 4.42
CA VAL A 26 11.11 -1.27 4.58
C VAL A 26 11.43 -0.64 3.22
N ILE A 27 12.23 -1.31 2.39
CA ILE A 27 12.58 -0.83 1.05
C ILE A 27 11.32 -0.67 0.19
N ALA A 28 10.45 -1.67 0.17
CA ALA A 28 9.20 -1.62 -0.56
C ALA A 28 8.32 -0.45 -0.13
N LEU A 29 8.20 -0.19 1.18
CA LEU A 29 7.41 0.92 1.71
C LEU A 29 8.04 2.29 1.40
N LEU A 30 9.36 2.41 1.41
CA LEU A 30 10.05 3.65 1.03
C LEU A 30 9.81 3.97 -0.45
N LEU A 31 10.05 3.01 -1.34
CA LEU A 31 9.81 3.16 -2.77
C LEU A 31 8.34 3.49 -3.07
N PHE A 32 7.42 2.77 -2.42
CA PHE A 32 5.99 3.02 -2.54
C PHE A 32 5.63 4.44 -2.07
N THR A 33 6.13 4.87 -0.92
CA THR A 33 5.82 6.19 -0.36
C THR A 33 6.35 7.32 -1.25
N THR A 34 7.57 7.20 -1.79
CA THR A 34 8.12 8.17 -2.73
C THR A 34 7.26 8.30 -3.98
N TRP A 35 6.83 7.18 -4.56
CA TRP A 35 5.93 7.17 -5.72
C TRP A 35 4.54 7.72 -5.37
N MET A 36 3.96 7.26 -4.26
CA MET A 36 2.63 7.64 -3.77
C MET A 36 2.50 9.15 -3.57
N ILE A 37 3.52 9.81 -3.02
CA ILE A 37 3.47 11.26 -2.78
C ILE A 37 3.31 12.03 -4.10
N SER A 38 4.01 11.61 -5.15
CA SER A 38 3.90 12.22 -6.48
C SER A 38 2.53 11.95 -7.11
N ASP A 39 2.08 10.69 -7.07
CA ASP A 39 0.78 10.25 -7.58
C ASP A 39 -0.39 10.97 -6.88
N ALA A 40 -0.33 11.10 -5.56
CA ALA A 40 -1.33 11.76 -4.74
C ALA A 40 -1.45 13.26 -5.08
N ARG A 41 -0.31 13.91 -5.37
CA ARG A 41 -0.28 15.32 -5.79
C ARG A 41 -0.96 15.52 -7.14
N VAL A 42 -0.67 14.66 -8.12
CA VAL A 42 -1.33 14.70 -9.44
C VAL A 42 -2.84 14.49 -9.33
N ARG A 43 -3.25 13.62 -8.40
CA ARG A 43 -4.66 13.24 -8.22
C ARG A 43 -5.42 14.12 -7.25
N GLY A 44 -4.77 15.07 -6.57
CA GLY A 44 -5.39 15.87 -5.50
C GLY A 44 -5.89 15.02 -4.33
N ILE A 45 -5.15 13.98 -3.94
CA ILE A 45 -5.42 13.17 -2.75
C ILE A 45 -4.45 13.63 -1.63
N PRO A 46 -4.92 13.83 -0.38
CA PRO A 46 -4.01 14.20 0.72
C PRO A 46 -3.09 13.02 1.05
N ALA A 47 -1.77 13.16 0.81
CA ALA A 47 -0.79 12.10 1.03
C ALA A 47 -0.44 11.87 2.51
N ALA A 48 -0.46 12.92 3.34
CA ALA A 48 -0.06 12.89 4.75
C ALA A 48 -0.70 11.77 5.60
N PRO A 49 -2.03 11.53 5.57
CA PRO A 49 -2.64 10.46 6.36
C PRO A 49 -2.14 9.07 5.95
N TYR A 50 -1.87 8.85 4.66
CA TYR A 50 -1.36 7.58 4.17
C TYR A 50 0.10 7.34 4.56
N VAL A 51 0.94 8.38 4.55
CA VAL A 51 2.32 8.27 5.03
C VAL A 51 2.35 7.85 6.51
N ILE A 52 1.53 8.48 7.35
CA ILE A 52 1.44 8.13 8.77
C ILE A 52 0.97 6.68 8.95
N THR A 53 -0.04 6.26 8.18
CA THR A 53 -0.58 4.89 8.24
C THR A 53 0.43 3.86 7.72
N ILE A 54 1.24 4.20 6.72
CA ILE A 54 2.31 3.32 6.23
C ILE A 54 3.39 3.13 7.29
N LEU A 55 3.75 4.19 8.03
CA LEU A 55 4.78 4.12 9.07
C LEU A 55 4.32 3.32 10.29
N THR A 56 3.03 3.35 10.65
CA THR A 56 2.50 2.66 11.83
C THR A 56 1.96 1.26 11.54
N LEU A 57 1.37 1.07 10.36
CA LEU A 57 0.63 -0.13 9.96
C LEU A 57 1.30 -0.88 8.79
N GLY A 58 2.39 -0.35 8.24
CA GLY A 58 3.13 -0.95 7.14
C GLY A 58 2.36 -0.93 5.82
N SER A 59 2.31 -2.08 5.14
CA SER A 59 1.67 -2.23 3.83
C SER A 59 0.15 -1.98 3.85
N ILE A 60 -0.50 -2.03 5.02
CA ILE A 60 -1.94 -1.75 5.14
C ILE A 60 -2.22 -0.29 4.74
N GLY A 61 -1.37 0.66 5.14
CA GLY A 61 -1.49 2.05 4.72
C GLY A 61 -1.32 2.23 3.20
N ALA A 62 -0.41 1.46 2.60
CA ALA A 62 -0.16 1.47 1.16
C ALA A 62 -1.38 0.94 0.38
N LEU A 63 -1.98 -0.16 0.84
CA LEU A 63 -3.19 -0.73 0.26
C LEU A 63 -4.39 0.22 0.40
N ALA A 64 -4.56 0.86 1.55
CA ALA A 64 -5.62 1.85 1.77
C ALA A 64 -5.53 3.01 0.76
N TYR A 65 -4.31 3.48 0.45
CA TYR A 65 -4.10 4.48 -0.60
C TYR A 65 -4.53 3.96 -1.98
N LEU A 66 -4.12 2.73 -2.34
CA LEU A 66 -4.48 2.12 -3.63
C LEU A 66 -5.99 1.91 -3.78
N VAL A 67 -6.71 1.61 -2.70
CA VAL A 67 -8.17 1.54 -2.73
C VAL A 67 -8.76 2.93 -2.93
N HIS A 68 -8.31 3.93 -2.16
CA HIS A 68 -8.82 5.29 -2.29
C HIS A 68 -8.57 5.88 -3.69
N ARG A 69 -7.38 5.70 -4.27
CA ARG A 69 -7.11 6.16 -5.65
C ARG A 69 -8.08 5.51 -6.64
N THR A 70 -8.38 4.22 -6.48
CA THR A 70 -9.23 3.47 -7.42
C THR A 70 -10.68 3.92 -7.31
N LEU A 71 -11.15 4.20 -6.08
CA LEU A 71 -12.48 4.77 -5.85
C LEU A 71 -12.60 6.17 -6.47
N LYS A 72 -11.54 7.00 -6.38
CA LYS A 72 -11.52 8.34 -6.97
C LYS A 72 -11.50 8.32 -8.51
N GLU A 73 -10.81 7.35 -9.11
CA GLU A 73 -10.82 7.15 -10.58
C GLU A 73 -12.17 6.62 -11.10
N GLY A 74 -13.03 6.10 -10.21
CA GLY A 74 -14.23 5.35 -10.56
C GLY A 74 -13.86 3.94 -11.04
N SER A 75 -14.55 2.92 -10.52
CA SER A 75 -14.24 1.52 -10.80
C SER A 75 -14.02 1.28 -12.31
N PRO A 76 -12.92 0.65 -12.73
CA PRO A 76 -12.69 0.31 -14.14
C PRO A 76 -13.83 -0.55 -14.72
N ALA A 77 -14.50 -1.34 -13.87
CA ALA A 77 -15.72 -2.07 -14.21
C ALA A 77 -16.87 -1.16 -14.70
N ARG A 78 -16.98 0.07 -14.19
CA ARG A 78 -17.97 1.05 -14.67
C ARG A 78 -17.57 1.69 -15.99
N ARG A 79 -16.27 1.72 -16.30
CA ARG A 79 -15.71 2.27 -17.54
C ARG A 79 -15.76 1.28 -18.72
N GLN A 80 -15.83 -0.03 -18.44
CA GLN A 80 -15.94 -1.10 -19.46
C GLN A 80 -17.37 -1.35 -19.97
N ALA A 81 -18.38 -0.65 -19.44
CA ALA A 81 -19.79 -0.84 -19.78
C ALA A 81 -20.26 -0.51 -21.23
N PRO A 82 -19.49 0.07 -22.18
CA PRO A 82 -20.02 0.27 -23.53
C PRO A 82 -19.83 -0.91 -24.50
N TYR A 83 -18.89 -1.83 -24.26
CA TYR A 83 -18.46 -2.76 -25.34
C TYR A 83 -19.31 -4.03 -25.49
N SER A 84 -20.11 -4.41 -24.49
CA SER A 84 -20.97 -5.61 -24.58
C SER A 84 -22.37 -5.33 -25.14
N ALA A 85 -22.77 -4.05 -25.26
CA ALA A 85 -24.09 -3.66 -25.76
C ALA A 85 -24.13 -3.46 -27.29
N ALA A 86 -22.98 -3.31 -27.95
CA ALA A 86 -22.89 -3.10 -29.40
C ALA A 86 -22.72 -4.41 -30.21
N ALA A 87 -22.70 -5.57 -29.54
CA ALA A 87 -22.46 -6.88 -30.15
C ALA A 87 -23.71 -7.80 -30.14
N ARG A 88 -24.90 -7.23 -29.97
CA ARG A 88 -26.21 -7.91 -30.07
C ARG A 88 -27.08 -7.18 -31.08
#